data_AF-A0A6A4LEB4-F1
#
_entry.id   AF-A0A6A4LEB4-F1
#
_cell.length_a   1.000
_cell.length_b   1.000
_cell.length_c   1.000
_cell.angle_alpha   90.00
_cell.angle_beta   90.00
_cell.angle_gamma   90.00
#
_symmetry.space_group_name_H-M   'P 1'
#
loop_
_entity.id
_entity.type
_entity.pdbx_description
1 polymer ?
#
loop_
_entity_poly.entity_id
_entity_poly.type
_entity_poly.pdbx_seq_one_letter_code
_entity_poly.pdbx_strand_id
1 'polypeptide(L)'
;MLEILYRLLEGPEIRKKEKSEWQSRRELVMDRDVGRKMRKATEDKEKVKGLRLGKTVAKAKKAFERSDMEFYNAGDLYKISLAAKWCPSLDSSYDKATLMCESVARSVNSPPKREIIPREEYIEYRDIEETHYAYRVRDRLRKDVLVPLHEALELPEVYICAKKWNNLPYNRVPSVAMKLYKKFFYKRDKERFEEYLEKVKSGKSTIAAGALLPHEIIKSLDDETGPEWQSSSGSEWWTTWRRKAS
;
A
#
# COMPACT_ATOMS: atom_id res chain seq x y z
N MET A 1 26.08 61.02 36.61
CA MET A 1 25.20 61.66 37.61
C MET A 1 23.73 61.71 37.19
N LEU A 2 23.38 61.90 35.90
CA LEU A 2 21.98 61.94 35.43
C LEU A 2 21.18 60.65 35.67
N GLU A 3 21.80 59.48 35.55
CA GLU A 3 21.14 58.18 35.68
C GLU A 3 20.74 57.83 37.13
N ILE A 4 21.48 58.36 38.12
CA ILE A 4 21.17 58.19 39.55
C ILE A 4 19.99 59.10 39.94
N LEU A 5 19.96 60.32 39.40
CA LEU A 5 18.84 61.26 39.57
C LEU A 5 17.55 60.73 38.92
N TYR A 6 17.64 60.16 37.71
CA TYR A 6 16.52 59.51 37.03
C TYR A 6 15.95 58.34 37.85
N ARG A 7 16.82 57.51 38.45
CA ARG A 7 16.44 56.38 39.32
C ARG A 7 15.85 56.79 40.68
N LEU A 8 16.19 57.98 41.19
CA LEU A 8 15.61 58.53 42.42
C LEU A 8 14.21 59.15 42.18
N LEU A 9 13.96 59.70 40.98
CA LEU A 9 12.70 60.37 40.63
C LEU A 9 11.53 59.39 40.38
N GLU A 10 11.81 58.20 39.83
CA GLU A 10 10.79 57.22 39.43
C GLU A 10 10.51 56.11 40.50
N GLY A 11 11.27 56.08 41.60
CA GLY A 11 11.03 55.23 42.77
C GLY A 11 11.65 53.81 42.74
N PRO A 12 11.57 53.04 43.85
CA PRO A 12 12.28 51.75 44.02
C PRO A 12 11.73 50.60 43.15
N GLU A 13 10.58 50.79 42.52
CA GLU A 13 9.87 49.75 41.74
C GLU A 13 10.37 49.63 40.28
N ILE A 14 11.19 50.58 39.78
CA ILE A 14 11.71 50.59 38.40
C ILE A 14 12.45 49.30 38.07
N ARG A 15 13.35 48.87 38.97
CA ARG A 15 14.15 47.66 38.78
C ARG A 15 13.28 46.41 38.66
N LYS A 16 12.15 46.37 39.38
CA LYS A 16 11.19 45.26 39.29
C LYS A 16 10.45 45.28 37.95
N LYS A 17 10.01 46.46 37.49
CA LYS A 17 9.38 46.63 36.17
C LYS A 17 10.33 46.25 35.03
N GLU A 18 11.53 46.82 34.99
CA GLU A 18 12.54 46.51 33.96
C GLU A 18 12.92 45.02 33.94
N LYS A 19 13.05 44.40 35.12
CA LYS A 19 13.33 42.96 35.21
C LYS A 19 12.17 42.13 34.69
N SER A 20 10.92 42.51 34.98
CA SER A 20 9.73 41.83 34.47
C SER A 20 9.58 42.00 32.95
N GLU A 21 9.82 43.20 32.42
CA GLU A 21 9.82 43.47 30.99
C GLU A 21 10.94 42.71 30.26
N TRP A 22 12.13 42.66 30.86
CA TRP A 22 13.25 41.87 30.33
C TRP A 22 12.93 40.36 30.32
N GLN A 23 12.31 39.84 31.39
CA GLN A 23 11.88 38.45 31.46
C GLN A 23 10.83 38.13 30.38
N SER A 24 9.80 38.97 30.23
CA SER A 24 8.77 38.82 29.18
C SER A 24 9.36 38.88 27.78
N ARG A 25 10.30 39.81 27.51
CA ARG A 25 11.00 39.90 26.22
C ARG A 25 11.84 38.65 25.95
N ARG A 26 12.50 38.10 26.98
CA ARG A 26 13.29 36.87 26.85
C ARG A 26 12.42 35.65 26.55
N GLU A 27 11.29 35.51 27.23
CA GLU A 27 10.32 34.42 26.99
C GLU A 27 9.76 34.47 25.57
N LEU A 28 9.35 35.65 25.07
CA LEU A 28 8.86 35.81 23.70
C LEU A 28 9.90 35.42 22.63
N VAL A 29 11.18 35.70 22.88
CA VAL A 29 12.27 35.31 21.96
C VAL A 29 12.49 33.80 21.99
N MET A 30 12.46 33.17 23.17
CA MET A 30 12.58 31.72 23.29
C MET A 30 11.41 30.99 22.62
N ASP A 31 10.18 31.48 22.81
CA ASP A 31 8.98 30.89 22.19
C ASP A 31 9.03 30.97 20.65
N ARG A 32 9.52 32.10 20.11
CA ARG A 32 9.80 32.24 18.67
C ARG A 32 10.85 31.26 18.15
N ASP A 33 11.91 30.99 18.91
CA ASP A 33 12.96 30.05 18.52
C ASP A 33 12.45 28.59 18.58
N VAL A 34 11.65 28.25 19.59
CA VAL A 34 10.95 26.96 19.67
C VAL A 34 10.02 26.77 18.48
N GLY A 35 9.20 27.76 18.15
CA GLY A 35 8.32 27.74 16.98
C GLY A 35 9.08 27.56 15.67
N ARG A 36 10.23 28.24 15.50
CA ARG A 36 11.10 28.09 14.32
C ARG A 36 11.70 26.68 14.24
N LYS A 37 12.20 26.14 15.35
CA LYS A 37 12.75 24.77 15.42
C LYS A 37 11.69 23.73 15.08
N MET A 38 10.46 23.91 15.58
CA MET A 38 9.34 23.01 15.29
C MET A 38 8.96 23.02 13.81
N ARG A 39 8.87 24.20 13.17
CA ARG A 39 8.62 24.33 11.72
C ARG A 39 9.72 23.69 10.88
N LYS A 40 10.99 23.90 11.24
CA LYS A 40 12.12 23.27 10.55
C LYS A 40 12.09 21.75 10.69
N ALA A 41 11.78 21.24 11.88
CA ALA A 41 11.64 19.80 12.11
C ALA A 41 10.47 19.18 11.32
N THR A 42 9.36 19.90 11.12
CA THR A 42 8.28 19.43 10.24
C THR A 42 8.69 19.41 8.77
N GLU A 43 9.34 20.45 8.28
CA GLU A 43 9.86 20.50 6.90
C GLU A 43 10.90 19.41 6.63
N ASP A 44 11.81 19.17 7.57
CA ASP A 44 12.84 18.12 7.46
C ASP A 44 12.20 16.72 7.47
N LYS A 45 11.16 16.50 8.30
CA LYS A 45 10.37 15.26 8.28
C LYS A 45 9.67 15.05 6.93
N GLU A 46 9.07 16.09 6.37
CA GLU A 46 8.42 16.03 5.06
C GLU A 46 9.41 15.74 3.93
N LYS A 47 10.58 16.39 3.93
CA LYS A 47 11.66 16.13 2.97
C LYS A 47 12.15 14.69 3.06
N VAL A 48 12.42 14.17 4.26
CA VAL A 48 12.85 12.77 4.45
C VAL A 48 11.76 11.81 3.98
N LYS A 49 10.48 12.10 4.25
CA LYS A 49 9.34 11.30 3.76
C LYS A 49 9.28 11.31 2.23
N GLY A 50 9.45 12.47 1.60
CA GLY A 50 9.51 12.62 0.14
C GLY A 50 10.67 11.84 -0.49
N LEU A 51 11.89 11.93 0.06
CA LEU A 51 13.03 11.15 -0.41
C LEU A 51 12.81 9.63 -0.27
N ARG A 52 12.22 9.18 0.85
CA ARG A 52 11.90 7.76 1.06
C ARG A 52 10.86 7.29 0.04
N LEU A 53 9.79 8.06 -0.17
CA LEU A 53 8.78 7.76 -1.18
C LEU A 53 9.41 7.68 -2.57
N GLY A 54 10.23 8.66 -2.98
CA GLY A 54 10.92 8.65 -4.26
C GLY A 54 11.81 7.42 -4.47
N LYS A 55 12.58 7.01 -3.45
CA LYS A 55 13.40 5.79 -3.49
C LYS A 55 12.55 4.52 -3.61
N THR A 56 11.42 4.46 -2.89
CA THR A 56 10.47 3.34 -2.98
C THR A 56 9.83 3.25 -4.36
N VAL A 57 9.43 4.39 -4.93
CA VAL A 57 8.87 4.48 -6.28
C VAL A 57 9.90 4.02 -7.32
N ALA A 58 11.16 4.46 -7.21
CA ALA A 58 12.23 4.03 -8.11
C ALA A 58 12.49 2.52 -8.03
N LYS A 59 12.48 1.96 -6.82
CA LYS A 59 12.62 0.51 -6.60
C LYS A 59 11.44 -0.27 -7.17
N ALA A 60 10.22 0.19 -6.94
CA ALA A 60 9.00 -0.42 -7.47
C ALA A 60 8.93 -0.32 -9.00
N LYS A 61 9.35 0.80 -9.57
CA LYS A 61 9.46 1.00 -11.02
C LYS A 61 10.45 0.04 -11.66
N LYS A 62 11.61 -0.16 -11.04
CA LYS A 62 12.60 -1.16 -11.49
C LYS A 62 12.07 -2.60 -11.37
N ALA A 63 11.27 -2.88 -10.34
CA ALA A 63 10.63 -4.19 -10.20
C ALA A 63 9.51 -4.41 -11.23
N PHE A 64 8.78 -3.35 -11.61
CA PHE A 64 7.78 -3.36 -12.67
C PHE A 64 8.46 -3.09 -14.02
N GLU A 65 9.35 -3.98 -14.42
CA GLU A 65 10.08 -3.92 -15.69
C GLU A 65 9.30 -4.64 -16.81
N ARG A 66 9.51 -4.21 -18.07
CA ARG A 66 8.87 -4.78 -19.27
C ARG A 66 9.05 -6.30 -19.40
N SER A 67 10.05 -6.85 -18.71
CA SER A 67 10.35 -8.27 -18.59
C SER A 67 9.12 -9.12 -18.27
N ASP A 68 8.23 -8.69 -17.35
CA ASP A 68 7.04 -9.49 -17.01
C ASP A 68 6.06 -9.60 -18.19
N MET A 69 5.89 -8.53 -18.95
CA MET A 69 5.07 -8.55 -20.18
C MET A 69 5.75 -9.32 -21.31
N GLU A 70 7.09 -9.27 -21.39
CA GLU A 70 7.86 -10.09 -22.33
C GLU A 70 7.70 -11.59 -22.01
N PHE A 71 7.77 -11.99 -20.74
CA PHE A 71 7.51 -13.37 -20.31
C PHE A 71 6.06 -13.79 -20.54
N TYR A 72 5.09 -12.89 -20.30
CA TYR A 72 3.69 -13.14 -20.61
C TYR A 72 3.47 -13.41 -22.11
N ASN A 73 4.03 -12.55 -22.98
CA ASN A 73 3.94 -12.71 -24.43
C ASN A 73 4.68 -13.95 -24.94
N ALA A 74 5.78 -14.35 -24.28
CA ALA A 74 6.52 -15.58 -24.58
C ALA A 74 5.83 -16.85 -24.03
N GLY A 75 4.78 -16.73 -23.21
CA GLY A 75 4.10 -17.85 -22.55
C GLY A 75 4.82 -18.43 -21.33
N ASP A 76 5.91 -17.81 -20.88
CA ASP A 76 6.73 -18.24 -19.74
C ASP A 76 6.12 -17.77 -18.40
N LEU A 77 4.94 -18.29 -18.04
CA LEU A 77 4.18 -17.81 -16.87
C LEU A 77 4.91 -17.99 -15.52
N TYR A 78 5.84 -18.95 -15.42
CA TYR A 78 6.59 -19.24 -14.21
C TYR A 78 7.68 -18.20 -13.89
N LYS A 79 8.08 -17.39 -14.87
CA LYS A 79 9.07 -16.31 -14.70
C LYS A 79 8.42 -14.97 -14.33
N ILE A 80 7.10 -14.87 -14.46
CA ILE A 80 6.36 -13.64 -14.14
C ILE A 80 6.52 -13.34 -12.66
N SER A 81 7.00 -12.13 -12.36
CA SER A 81 7.18 -11.69 -10.99
C SER A 81 5.85 -11.34 -10.32
N LEU A 82 5.85 -11.26 -9.00
CA LEU A 82 4.70 -10.75 -8.24
C LEU A 82 4.56 -9.22 -8.29
N ALA A 83 5.37 -8.50 -9.08
CA ALA A 83 5.34 -7.03 -9.14
C ALA A 83 3.96 -6.51 -9.53
N ALA A 84 3.29 -7.16 -10.49
CA ALA A 84 1.93 -6.80 -10.89
C ALA A 84 0.93 -6.89 -9.73
N LYS A 85 1.06 -7.91 -8.86
CA LYS A 85 0.21 -8.08 -7.67
C LYS A 85 0.37 -6.95 -6.67
N TRP A 86 1.58 -6.43 -6.51
CA TRP A 86 1.89 -5.35 -5.57
C TRP A 86 1.69 -3.95 -6.16
N CYS A 87 1.35 -3.85 -7.44
CA CYS A 87 1.00 -2.58 -8.06
C CYS A 87 -0.28 -2.02 -7.42
N PRO A 88 -0.29 -0.76 -6.96
CA PRO A 88 -1.50 -0.18 -6.37
C PRO A 88 -2.61 -0.06 -7.41
N SER A 89 -3.87 -0.18 -6.96
CA SER A 89 -5.01 0.12 -7.83
C SER A 89 -4.98 1.58 -8.28
N LEU A 90 -5.41 1.82 -9.53
CA LEU A 90 -5.59 3.19 -10.04
C LEU A 90 -6.45 4.01 -9.07
N ASP A 91 -6.05 5.27 -8.86
CA ASP A 91 -6.76 6.26 -8.03
C ASP A 91 -6.90 5.90 -6.54
N SER A 92 -6.21 4.85 -6.08
CA SER A 92 -6.00 4.58 -4.66
C SER A 92 -5.31 5.78 -3.98
N SER A 93 -5.55 5.96 -2.67
CA SER A 93 -4.86 7.01 -1.90
C SER A 93 -3.33 6.90 -2.00
N TYR A 94 -2.81 5.67 -2.10
CA TYR A 94 -1.40 5.40 -2.33
C TYR A 94 -0.91 5.88 -3.70
N ASP A 95 -1.66 5.60 -4.77
CA ASP A 95 -1.29 6.06 -6.12
C ASP A 95 -1.40 7.59 -6.24
N LYS A 96 -2.45 8.20 -5.68
CA LYS A 96 -2.60 9.66 -5.64
C LYS A 96 -1.44 10.36 -4.94
N ALA A 97 -0.91 9.76 -3.86
CA ALA A 97 0.20 10.32 -3.10
C ALA A 97 1.58 10.06 -3.75
N THR A 98 1.73 8.99 -4.53
CA THR A 98 3.04 8.53 -5.03
C THR A 98 3.22 8.65 -6.54
N LEU A 99 2.12 8.80 -7.29
CA LEU A 99 2.06 8.76 -8.76
C LEU A 99 2.76 7.52 -9.34
N MET A 100 2.71 6.40 -8.61
CA MET A 100 3.37 5.15 -9.00
C MET A 100 2.82 4.62 -10.31
N CYS A 101 1.50 4.52 -10.46
CA CYS A 101 0.88 4.01 -11.66
C CYS A 101 1.17 4.91 -12.86
N GLU A 102 1.22 6.22 -12.66
CA GLU A 102 1.59 7.15 -13.72
C GLU A 102 3.05 6.99 -14.17
N SER A 103 3.98 6.96 -13.21
CA SER A 103 5.42 6.82 -13.50
C SER A 103 5.75 5.51 -14.20
N VAL A 104 5.07 4.44 -13.78
CA VAL A 104 5.16 3.11 -14.40
C VAL A 104 4.53 3.12 -15.79
N ALA A 105 3.30 3.62 -15.93
CA ALA A 105 2.59 3.67 -17.21
C ALA A 105 3.36 4.48 -18.26
N ARG A 106 3.92 5.63 -17.88
CA ARG A 106 4.80 6.42 -18.75
C ARG A 106 6.03 5.60 -19.17
N SER A 107 6.66 4.85 -18.27
CA SER A 107 7.85 4.06 -18.63
C SER A 107 7.58 2.84 -19.49
N VAL A 108 6.47 2.14 -19.25
CA VAL A 108 6.11 0.94 -20.02
C VAL A 108 5.75 1.33 -21.45
N ASN A 109 4.99 2.42 -21.60
CA ASN A 109 4.51 2.91 -22.90
C ASN A 109 5.53 3.79 -23.64
N SER A 110 6.59 4.25 -22.97
CA SER A 110 7.76 4.83 -23.67
C SER A 110 8.57 3.68 -24.26
N PRO A 111 9.27 3.83 -25.39
CA PRO A 111 10.15 2.78 -25.94
C PRO A 111 11.47 2.60 -25.16
N PRO A 112 12.30 1.59 -25.52
CA PRO A 112 13.41 1.10 -24.68
C PRO A 112 14.65 1.99 -24.57
N LYS A 113 14.78 3.02 -25.40
CA LYS A 113 15.93 3.92 -25.38
C LYS A 113 15.53 5.22 -24.69
N ARG A 114 16.45 5.81 -23.92
CA ARG A 114 16.35 7.13 -23.28
C ARG A 114 16.28 8.27 -24.32
N GLU A 115 15.35 8.18 -25.24
CA GLU A 115 14.84 9.30 -25.99
C GLU A 115 13.52 9.60 -25.31
N ILE A 116 13.41 10.79 -24.74
CA ILE A 116 12.12 11.34 -24.34
C ILE A 116 11.39 11.48 -25.67
N ILE A 117 10.65 10.44 -26.07
CA ILE A 117 9.90 10.50 -27.32
C ILE A 117 8.89 11.63 -27.14
N PRO A 118 8.93 12.65 -28.01
CA PRO A 118 7.95 13.72 -27.97
C PRO A 118 6.55 13.12 -28.06
N ARG A 119 5.62 13.70 -27.30
CA ARG A 119 4.18 13.37 -27.23
C ARG A 119 3.51 13.15 -28.60
N GLU A 120 4.14 13.68 -29.64
CA GLU A 120 3.74 13.80 -31.03
C GLU A 120 3.70 12.48 -31.85
N GLU A 121 4.35 11.38 -31.41
CA GLU A 121 4.36 10.11 -32.17
C GLU A 121 3.07 9.28 -32.06
N TYR A 122 2.30 9.46 -30.98
CA TYR A 122 0.96 8.88 -30.88
C TYR A 122 -0.06 9.90 -31.39
N ILE A 123 -0.65 9.63 -32.57
CA ILE A 123 -1.71 10.45 -33.17
C ILE A 123 -2.84 10.77 -32.17
N GLU A 124 -3.15 9.83 -31.28
CA GLU A 124 -4.20 9.97 -30.26
C GLU A 124 -3.88 10.92 -29.09
N TYR A 125 -2.63 11.35 -28.92
CA TYR A 125 -2.19 12.17 -27.77
C TYR A 125 -1.77 13.58 -28.12
N ARG A 126 -1.76 13.95 -29.41
CA ARG A 126 -1.19 15.20 -29.90
C ARG A 126 -1.89 16.44 -29.32
N ASP A 127 -3.21 16.45 -29.28
CA ASP A 127 -4.02 17.64 -28.88
C ASP A 127 -4.68 17.52 -27.50
N ILE A 128 -4.29 16.52 -26.71
CA ILE A 128 -4.95 16.23 -25.42
C ILE A 128 -4.34 17.09 -24.31
N GLU A 129 -5.08 17.46 -23.27
CA GLU A 129 -4.51 18.13 -22.10
C GLU A 129 -3.64 17.17 -21.25
N GLU A 130 -2.63 17.65 -20.51
CA GLU A 130 -1.72 16.81 -19.71
C GLU A 130 -2.47 15.93 -18.69
N THR A 131 -3.56 16.46 -18.13
CA THR A 131 -4.47 15.75 -17.20
C THR A 131 -5.13 14.54 -17.86
N HIS A 132 -5.67 14.74 -19.07
CA HIS A 132 -6.33 13.69 -19.86
C HIS A 132 -5.31 12.66 -20.40
N TYR A 133 -4.07 13.08 -20.70
CA TYR A 133 -3.00 12.16 -21.07
C TYR A 133 -2.62 11.21 -19.92
N ALA A 134 -2.39 11.76 -18.71
CA ALA A 134 -2.08 10.95 -17.53
C ALA A 134 -3.15 9.90 -17.26
N TYR A 135 -4.44 10.27 -17.40
CA TYR A 135 -5.56 9.34 -17.26
C TYR A 135 -5.52 8.22 -18.33
N ARG A 136 -5.39 8.56 -19.62
CA ARG A 136 -5.38 7.57 -20.71
C ARG A 136 -4.21 6.60 -20.60
N VAL A 137 -3.03 7.08 -20.21
CA VAL A 137 -1.84 6.24 -20.04
C VAL A 137 -2.01 5.28 -18.85
N ARG A 138 -2.58 5.76 -17.74
CA ARG A 138 -2.91 4.91 -16.58
C ARG A 138 -3.96 3.84 -16.91
N ASP A 139 -5.01 4.18 -17.66
CA ASP A 139 -6.04 3.21 -18.04
C ASP A 139 -5.49 2.12 -18.99
N ARG A 140 -4.59 2.49 -19.93
CA ARG A 140 -3.86 1.51 -20.75
C ARG A 140 -3.00 0.58 -19.90
N LEU A 141 -2.24 1.11 -18.93
CA LEU A 141 -1.47 0.27 -18.01
C LEU A 141 -2.37 -0.76 -17.29
N ARG A 142 -3.55 -0.33 -16.83
CA ARG A 142 -4.47 -1.25 -16.17
C ARG A 142 -4.98 -2.34 -17.12
N LYS A 143 -5.46 -1.96 -18.30
CA LYS A 143 -6.08 -2.89 -19.26
C LYS A 143 -5.08 -3.82 -19.94
N ASP A 144 -3.98 -3.26 -20.42
CA ASP A 144 -3.06 -3.95 -21.33
C ASP A 144 -1.94 -4.68 -20.59
N VAL A 145 -1.68 -4.31 -19.33
CA VAL A 145 -0.59 -4.87 -18.52
C VAL A 145 -1.11 -5.52 -17.25
N LEU A 146 -1.80 -4.78 -16.38
CA LEU A 146 -2.17 -5.32 -15.06
C LEU A 146 -3.20 -6.44 -15.15
N VAL A 147 -4.26 -6.28 -15.96
CA VAL A 147 -5.29 -7.31 -16.15
C VAL A 147 -4.72 -8.64 -16.66
N PRO A 148 -3.97 -8.69 -17.79
CA PRO A 148 -3.42 -9.96 -18.28
C PRO A 148 -2.41 -10.59 -17.32
N LEU A 149 -1.58 -9.78 -16.65
CA LEU A 149 -0.64 -10.30 -15.65
C LEU A 149 -1.36 -10.82 -14.40
N HIS A 150 -2.43 -10.18 -13.94
CA HIS A 150 -3.22 -10.67 -12.81
C HIS A 150 -3.97 -11.97 -13.15
N GLU A 151 -4.43 -12.11 -14.40
CA GLU A 151 -5.00 -13.36 -14.92
C GLU A 151 -3.95 -14.48 -14.95
N ALA A 152 -2.74 -14.21 -15.46
CA ALA A 152 -1.64 -15.17 -15.47
C ALA A 152 -1.18 -15.61 -14.07
N LEU A 153 -1.23 -14.69 -13.09
CA LEU A 153 -0.91 -14.97 -11.69
C LEU A 153 -2.05 -15.69 -10.93
N GLU A 154 -3.20 -15.90 -11.57
CA GLU A 154 -4.38 -16.56 -11.00
C GLU A 154 -4.84 -15.94 -9.67
N LEU A 155 -4.84 -14.61 -9.59
CA LEU A 155 -5.24 -13.90 -8.38
C LEU A 155 -6.75 -14.10 -8.09
N PRO A 156 -7.15 -14.36 -6.84
CA PRO A 156 -8.56 -14.61 -6.50
C PRO A 156 -9.46 -13.42 -6.86
N GLU A 157 -8.96 -12.20 -6.73
CA GLU A 157 -9.69 -10.97 -7.03
C GLU A 157 -10.18 -10.92 -8.49
N VAL A 158 -9.40 -11.45 -9.44
CA VAL A 158 -9.77 -11.48 -10.87
C VAL A 158 -11.01 -12.34 -11.07
N TYR A 159 -11.03 -13.55 -10.49
CA TYR A 159 -12.18 -14.46 -10.59
C TYR A 159 -13.40 -13.93 -9.84
N ILE A 160 -13.19 -13.31 -8.67
CA ILE A 160 -14.25 -12.72 -7.85
C ILE A 160 -14.91 -11.56 -8.61
N CYS A 161 -14.12 -10.64 -9.18
CA CYS A 161 -14.61 -9.52 -9.98
C CYS A 161 -15.34 -9.99 -11.24
N ALA A 162 -14.82 -11.01 -11.93
CA ALA A 162 -15.46 -11.61 -13.09
C ALA A 162 -16.66 -12.52 -12.76
N LYS A 163 -16.95 -12.75 -11.46
CA LYS A 163 -17.96 -13.70 -10.96
C LYS A 163 -17.77 -15.15 -11.47
N LYS A 164 -16.55 -15.52 -11.84
CA LYS A 164 -16.17 -16.85 -12.36
C LYS A 164 -15.72 -17.79 -11.23
N TRP A 165 -16.60 -18.03 -10.25
CA TRP A 165 -16.28 -18.84 -9.06
C TRP A 165 -15.86 -20.28 -9.41
N ASN A 166 -16.51 -20.88 -10.40
CA ASN A 166 -16.24 -22.24 -10.88
C ASN A 166 -14.79 -22.47 -11.36
N ASN A 167 -14.08 -21.40 -11.76
CA ASN A 167 -12.71 -21.50 -12.27
C ASN A 167 -11.64 -21.14 -11.23
N LEU A 168 -12.04 -20.74 -10.01
CA LEU A 168 -11.11 -20.30 -8.98
C LEU A 168 -10.23 -21.48 -8.49
N PRO A 169 -8.89 -21.38 -8.55
CA PRO A 169 -7.99 -22.41 -8.02
C PRO A 169 -7.70 -22.21 -6.53
N TYR A 170 -8.46 -22.91 -5.66
CA TYR A 170 -8.30 -22.79 -4.19
C TYR A 170 -6.89 -23.06 -3.66
N ASN A 171 -6.12 -23.92 -4.32
CA ASN A 171 -4.73 -24.25 -3.92
C ASN A 171 -3.78 -23.05 -3.98
N ARG A 172 -4.06 -22.07 -4.85
CA ARG A 172 -3.22 -20.87 -5.03
C ARG A 172 -3.70 -19.66 -4.24
N VAL A 173 -4.87 -19.75 -3.62
CA VAL A 173 -5.44 -18.64 -2.84
C VAL A 173 -4.60 -18.40 -1.58
N PRO A 174 -4.04 -17.20 -1.38
CA PRO A 174 -3.30 -16.87 -0.16
C PRO A 174 -4.18 -16.92 1.09
N SER A 175 -3.61 -17.24 2.26
CA SER A 175 -4.36 -17.32 3.52
C SER A 175 -5.12 -16.03 3.89
N VAL A 176 -4.54 -14.87 3.62
CA VAL A 176 -5.17 -13.57 3.87
C VAL A 176 -6.42 -13.40 3.01
N ALA A 177 -6.33 -13.71 1.71
CA ALA A 177 -7.48 -13.69 0.81
C ALA A 177 -8.53 -14.73 1.24
N MET A 178 -8.09 -15.90 1.72
CA MET A 178 -8.98 -16.94 2.23
C MET A 178 -9.82 -16.44 3.42
N LYS A 179 -9.18 -15.73 4.36
CA LYS A 179 -9.86 -15.12 5.51
C LYS A 179 -10.83 -14.02 5.08
N LEU A 180 -10.40 -13.13 4.19
CA LEU A 180 -11.21 -11.99 3.72
C LEU A 180 -12.45 -12.43 2.93
N TYR A 181 -12.28 -13.38 2.01
CA TYR A 181 -13.34 -13.80 1.09
C TYR A 181 -14.11 -15.04 1.55
N LYS A 182 -13.82 -15.58 2.74
CA LYS A 182 -14.49 -16.76 3.34
C LYS A 182 -16.00 -16.75 3.16
N LYS A 183 -16.66 -15.64 3.52
CA LYS A 183 -18.13 -15.48 3.43
C LYS A 183 -18.65 -15.60 1.99
N PHE A 184 -17.89 -15.08 1.02
CA PHE A 184 -18.26 -15.15 -0.39
C PHE A 184 -18.11 -16.55 -0.96
N PHE A 185 -17.04 -17.29 -0.58
CA PHE A 185 -16.86 -18.67 -0.99
C PHE A 185 -18.01 -19.55 -0.53
N TYR A 186 -18.41 -19.48 0.74
CA TYR A 186 -19.58 -20.24 1.23
C TYR A 186 -20.90 -19.87 0.55
N LYS A 187 -21.09 -18.59 0.21
CA LYS A 187 -22.35 -18.13 -0.40
C LYS A 187 -22.46 -18.50 -1.89
N ARG A 188 -21.34 -18.58 -2.61
CA ARG A 188 -21.31 -18.71 -4.08
C ARG A 188 -20.80 -20.04 -4.58
N ASP A 189 -19.91 -20.70 -3.85
CA ASP A 189 -19.25 -21.95 -4.25
C ASP A 189 -19.00 -22.84 -3.02
N LYS A 190 -20.09 -23.26 -2.36
CA LYS A 190 -20.06 -24.00 -1.10
C LYS A 190 -19.43 -25.39 -1.27
N GLU A 191 -19.89 -26.15 -2.26
CA GLU A 191 -19.52 -27.56 -2.45
C GLU A 191 -18.03 -27.73 -2.74
N ARG A 192 -17.46 -26.98 -3.70
CA ARG A 192 -16.03 -27.05 -4.02
C ARG A 192 -15.16 -26.54 -2.89
N PHE A 193 -15.65 -25.54 -2.14
CA PHE A 193 -14.92 -25.02 -0.99
C PHE A 193 -14.87 -26.04 0.16
N GLU A 194 -15.96 -26.75 0.44
CA GLU A 194 -16.00 -27.83 1.43
C GLU A 194 -15.10 -29.00 1.03
N GLU A 195 -15.13 -29.43 -0.23
CA GLU A 195 -14.23 -30.47 -0.76
C GLU A 195 -12.75 -30.05 -0.61
N TYR A 196 -12.44 -28.78 -0.86
CA TYR A 196 -11.09 -28.24 -0.65
C TYR A 196 -10.68 -28.32 0.83
N LEU A 197 -11.57 -27.95 1.76
CA LEU A 197 -11.30 -28.04 3.19
C LEU A 197 -11.07 -29.49 3.65
N GLU A 198 -11.79 -30.46 3.11
CA GLU A 198 -11.55 -31.88 3.37
C GLU A 198 -10.19 -32.35 2.85
N LYS A 199 -9.78 -31.89 1.67
CA LYS A 199 -8.43 -32.13 1.13
C LYS A 199 -7.33 -31.55 2.02
N VAL A 200 -7.57 -30.37 2.62
CA VAL A 200 -6.65 -29.75 3.57
C VAL A 200 -6.60 -30.56 4.88
N LYS A 201 -7.76 -30.98 5.41
CA LYS A 201 -7.85 -31.82 6.63
C LYS A 201 -7.14 -33.16 6.45
N SER A 202 -7.33 -33.81 5.31
CA SER A 202 -6.64 -35.06 4.96
C SER A 202 -5.15 -34.85 4.61
N GLY A 203 -4.68 -33.59 4.55
CA GLY A 203 -3.29 -33.25 4.28
C GLY A 203 -2.86 -33.41 2.83
N LYS A 204 -3.81 -33.60 1.90
CA LYS A 204 -3.59 -33.70 0.44
C LYS A 204 -3.31 -32.33 -0.19
N SER A 205 -3.82 -31.26 0.41
CA SER A 205 -3.52 -29.87 0.03
C SER A 205 -3.04 -29.08 1.25
N THR A 206 -2.30 -27.99 0.99
CA THR A 206 -1.73 -27.13 2.02
C THR A 206 -2.23 -25.70 1.85
N ILE A 207 -2.55 -25.03 2.96
CA ILE A 207 -2.84 -23.59 2.97
C ILE A 207 -1.60 -22.88 3.48
N ALA A 208 -1.00 -22.04 2.66
CA ALA A 208 0.12 -21.20 3.07
C ALA A 208 -0.38 -20.10 4.02
N ALA A 209 -0.27 -20.28 5.34
CA ALA A 209 -0.67 -19.27 6.33
C ALA A 209 0.48 -18.49 6.97
N GLY A 210 1.67 -18.46 6.36
CA GLY A 210 2.82 -17.70 6.87
C GLY A 210 2.57 -16.18 6.99
N ALA A 211 1.54 -15.65 6.32
CA ALA A 211 1.15 -14.25 6.43
C ALA A 211 0.15 -13.96 7.57
N LEU A 212 -0.49 -14.98 8.17
CA LEU A 212 -1.43 -14.78 9.26
C LEU A 212 -0.69 -14.74 10.60
N LEU A 213 -1.02 -13.74 11.41
CA LEU A 213 -0.43 -13.61 12.74
C LEU A 213 -1.15 -14.54 13.73
N PRO A 214 -0.48 -15.08 14.76
CA PRO A 214 -1.10 -15.98 15.72
C PRO A 214 -2.36 -15.41 16.39
N HIS A 215 -2.38 -14.11 16.69
CA HIS A 215 -3.55 -13.45 17.27
C HIS A 215 -4.72 -13.35 16.28
N GLU A 216 -4.44 -13.22 14.98
CA GLU A 216 -5.47 -13.19 13.93
C GLU A 216 -6.12 -14.55 13.72
N ILE A 217 -5.36 -15.62 14.00
CA ILE A 217 -5.83 -17.01 13.99
C ILE A 217 -6.72 -17.25 15.20
N ILE A 218 -6.26 -16.87 16.40
CA ILE A 218 -7.06 -17.02 17.63
C ILE A 218 -8.38 -16.28 17.50
N LYS A 219 -8.35 -15.01 17.06
CA LYS A 219 -9.58 -14.24 16.85
C LYS A 219 -10.58 -14.93 15.89
N SER A 220 -10.07 -15.66 14.89
CA SER A 220 -10.93 -16.35 13.93
C SER A 220 -11.62 -17.60 14.49
N LEU A 221 -11.22 -18.08 15.67
CA LEU A 221 -11.92 -19.14 16.40
C LEU A 221 -13.19 -18.63 17.08
N ASP A 222 -13.17 -17.37 17.53
CA ASP A 222 -14.27 -16.74 18.26
C ASP A 222 -15.33 -16.13 17.32
N ASP A 223 -15.01 -15.96 16.03
CA ASP A 223 -15.92 -15.41 15.03
C ASP A 223 -16.99 -16.45 14.63
N GLU A 224 -18.18 -16.40 15.24
CA GLU A 224 -19.38 -17.23 14.94
C GLU A 224 -19.93 -17.10 13.49
N THR A 225 -19.31 -16.29 12.62
CA THR A 225 -19.85 -15.91 11.30
C THR A 225 -19.47 -16.85 10.15
N GLY A 226 -19.67 -18.16 10.34
CA GLY A 226 -19.81 -19.17 9.28
C GLY A 226 -21.15 -19.89 9.42
N PRO A 227 -21.71 -20.54 8.37
CA PRO A 227 -22.87 -21.39 8.55
C PRO A 227 -22.58 -22.38 9.68
N GLU A 228 -23.49 -22.40 10.66
CA GLU A 228 -23.57 -23.23 11.86
C GLU A 228 -22.55 -24.37 11.91
N TRP A 229 -21.43 -24.13 12.59
CA TRP A 229 -20.53 -25.22 12.97
C TRP A 229 -21.21 -26.02 14.07
N GLN A 230 -21.61 -27.25 13.77
CA GLN A 230 -21.79 -28.25 14.82
C GLN A 230 -20.47 -28.37 15.59
N SER A 231 -20.57 -28.13 16.90
CA SER A 231 -19.52 -27.87 17.89
C SER A 231 -18.42 -28.94 18.06
N SER A 232 -18.30 -29.90 17.14
CA SER A 232 -17.38 -31.04 17.29
C SER A 232 -16.09 -30.96 16.47
N SER A 233 -15.94 -30.00 15.55
CA SER A 233 -14.85 -30.06 14.56
C SER A 233 -13.94 -28.83 14.48
N GLY A 234 -14.27 -27.73 15.18
CA GLY A 234 -13.50 -26.48 15.14
C GLY A 234 -12.15 -26.57 15.88
N SER A 235 -12.08 -27.44 16.88
CA SER A 235 -10.88 -27.73 17.67
C SER A 235 -9.87 -28.65 16.96
N GLU A 236 -10.33 -29.52 16.06
CA GLU A 236 -9.46 -30.48 15.33
C GLU A 236 -8.77 -29.89 14.09
N TRP A 237 -9.32 -28.80 13.54
CA TRP A 237 -8.76 -28.14 12.35
C TRP A 237 -7.38 -27.52 12.62
N TRP A 238 -7.15 -27.03 13.84
CA TRP A 238 -5.91 -26.37 14.24
C TRP A 238 -4.86 -27.30 14.88
N THR A 239 -5.28 -28.41 15.48
CA THR A 239 -4.33 -29.42 16.02
C THR A 239 -3.55 -30.11 14.90
N THR A 240 -4.17 -30.28 13.73
CA THR A 240 -3.51 -30.80 12.50
C THR A 240 -2.45 -29.82 11.97
N TRP A 241 -2.65 -28.51 12.17
CA TRP A 241 -1.73 -27.44 11.78
C TRP A 241 -0.41 -27.46 12.56
N ARG A 242 -0.45 -27.86 13.84
CA ARG A 242 0.73 -27.90 14.73
C ARG A 242 1.73 -29.01 14.37
N ARG A 243 1.29 -30.07 13.69
CA ARG A 243 2.16 -31.22 13.35
C ARG A 243 3.00 -31.05 12.08
N LYS A 244 2.77 -30.01 11.26
CA LYS A 244 3.47 -29.77 9.98
C LYS A 244 4.28 -28.46 9.93
N ALA A 245 4.35 -27.73 11.04
CA ALA A 245 5.14 -26.50 11.18
C ALA A 245 6.48 -26.73 11.92
N SER A 246 6.88 -27.99 12.14
CA SER A 246 8.21 -28.41 12.58
C SER A 246 9.00 -28.99 11.42
#